data_AF-A0A8T3D7Z1-F1
#
_entry.id   AF-A0A8T3D7Z1-F1
#
_cell.length_a   1.000
_cell.length_b   1.000
_cell.length_c   1.000
_cell.angle_alpha   90.00
_cell.angle_beta   90.00
_cell.angle_gamma   90.00
#
_symmetry.space_group_name_H-M   'P 1'
#
loop_
_entity.id
_entity.type
_entity.pdbx_description
1 polymer ?
#
loop_
_entity_poly.entity_id
_entity_poly.type
_entity_poly.pdbx_seq_one_letter_code
_entity_poly.pdbx_strand_id
1 'polypeptide(L)'
;MVGSALYRLATSARYRLQPGHLLCVAVLLAFFSFFMLTFSTAPGQPRPRESFLAFLLLELGCGLYFPAVSFLQGRVIPEERRAGVLAWFRLPLHLLACLGLLALHGEVSGTGGGEAGGGTRHMFAGCTGMMLAALLAVVSLFTLGRNDAELRLEGTRGEGDM
;
A
#
# COMPACT_ATOMS: atom_id res chain seq x y z
N MET A 1 -7.41 -0.65 -16.03
CA MET A 1 -7.85 -0.34 -14.64
C MET A 1 -7.87 1.17 -14.47
N VAL A 2 -8.89 1.72 -13.81
CA VAL A 2 -9.06 3.18 -13.66
C VAL A 2 -7.89 3.82 -12.90
N GLY A 3 -7.31 3.12 -11.93
CA GLY A 3 -6.16 3.61 -11.17
C GLY A 3 -4.88 3.84 -12.00
N SER A 4 -4.61 3.00 -13.02
CA SER A 4 -3.46 3.21 -13.91
C SER A 4 -3.69 4.34 -14.91
N ALA A 5 -4.94 4.58 -15.31
CA ALA A 5 -5.31 5.76 -16.09
C ALA A 5 -5.18 7.06 -15.26
N LEU A 6 -5.60 7.04 -13.99
CA LEU A 6 -5.40 8.14 -13.05
C LEU A 6 -3.91 8.38 -12.74
N TYR A 7 -3.10 7.33 -12.61
CA TYR A 7 -1.65 7.46 -12.51
C TYR A 7 -1.06 8.16 -13.72
N ARG A 8 -1.45 7.76 -14.95
CA ARG A 8 -1.00 8.41 -16.20
C ARG A 8 -1.48 9.85 -16.33
N LEU A 9 -2.67 10.17 -15.82
CA LEU A 9 -3.21 11.53 -15.82
C LEU A 9 -2.51 12.41 -14.77
N ALA A 10 -2.28 11.87 -13.56
CA ALA A 10 -1.58 12.55 -12.46
C ALA A 10 -0.09 12.75 -12.74
N THR A 11 0.53 11.87 -13.52
CA THR A 11 1.92 12.00 -13.99
C THR A 11 2.05 12.73 -15.32
N SER A 12 0.94 13.09 -15.99
CA SER A 12 0.98 13.93 -17.19
C SER A 12 1.48 15.34 -16.87
N ALA A 13 2.09 15.98 -17.86
CA ALA A 13 2.97 17.16 -17.79
C ALA A 13 2.48 18.38 -16.99
N ARG A 14 1.23 18.38 -16.50
CA ARG A 14 0.59 19.47 -15.76
C ARG A 14 0.81 19.44 -14.24
N TYR A 15 1.09 18.27 -13.64
CA TYR A 15 1.13 18.13 -12.16
C TYR A 15 2.50 17.78 -11.56
N ARG A 16 3.46 17.23 -12.32
CA ARG A 16 4.83 16.85 -11.84
C ARG A 16 4.86 16.31 -10.39
N LEU A 17 3.87 15.52 -10.00
CA LEU A 17 3.78 15.01 -8.64
C LEU A 17 4.94 14.05 -8.41
N GLN A 18 5.75 14.34 -7.39
CA GLN A 18 6.88 13.49 -7.03
C GLN A 18 6.32 12.11 -6.65
N PRO A 19 6.85 11.00 -7.20
CA PRO A 19 6.28 9.64 -7.04
C PRO A 19 6.13 9.21 -5.59
N GLY A 20 6.87 9.85 -4.69
CA GLY A 20 6.72 9.70 -3.27
C GLY A 20 5.38 10.19 -2.68
N HIS A 21 4.87 11.34 -3.13
CA HIS A 21 3.57 11.84 -2.69
C HIS A 21 2.45 10.90 -3.17
N LEU A 22 2.58 10.33 -4.37
CA LEU A 22 1.65 9.31 -4.88
C LEU A 22 1.66 8.05 -4.02
N LEU A 23 2.83 7.61 -3.56
CA LEU A 23 2.93 6.48 -2.64
C LEU A 23 2.24 6.78 -1.30
N CYS A 24 2.45 7.98 -0.73
CA CYS A 24 1.78 8.39 0.50
C CYS A 24 0.25 8.44 0.33
N VAL A 25 -0.24 9.04 -0.76
CA VAL A 25 -1.68 9.08 -1.09
C VAL A 25 -2.25 7.67 -1.28
N ALA A 26 -1.54 6.77 -1.94
CA ALA A 26 -1.99 5.40 -2.14
C ALA A 26 -2.13 4.63 -0.81
N VAL A 27 -1.15 4.78 0.09
CA VAL A 27 -1.16 4.15 1.42
C VAL A 27 -2.27 4.76 2.31
N LEU A 28 -2.50 6.08 2.22
CA LEU A 28 -3.63 6.74 2.88
C LEU A 28 -4.97 6.18 2.41
N LEU A 29 -5.18 6.05 1.09
CA LEU A 29 -6.41 5.48 0.53
C LEU A 29 -6.64 4.03 1.00
N ALA A 30 -5.58 3.22 1.03
CA ALA A 30 -5.64 1.86 1.55
C ALA A 30 -5.98 1.83 3.05
N PHE A 31 -5.39 2.71 3.86
CA PHE A 31 -5.70 2.82 5.29
C PHE A 31 -7.18 3.17 5.52
N PHE A 32 -7.69 4.20 4.82
CA PHE A 32 -9.10 4.58 4.93
C PHE A 32 -10.05 3.47 4.49
N SER A 33 -9.70 2.73 3.43
CA SER A 33 -10.48 1.58 2.98
C SER A 33 -10.56 0.49 4.04
N PHE A 34 -9.42 0.05 4.59
CA PHE A 34 -9.41 -1.00 5.62
C PHE A 34 -10.09 -0.55 6.91
N PHE A 35 -9.90 0.72 7.30
CA PHE A 35 -10.61 1.31 8.44
C PHE A 35 -12.13 1.28 8.23
N MET A 36 -12.63 1.70 7.06
CA MET A 36 -14.06 1.59 6.73
C MET A 36 -14.58 0.14 6.77
N LEU A 37 -13.80 -0.82 6.27
CA LEU A 37 -14.16 -2.24 6.28
C LEU A 37 -14.27 -2.79 7.71
N THR A 38 -13.43 -2.34 8.65
CA THR A 38 -13.51 -2.72 10.07
C THR A 38 -14.85 -2.30 10.72
N PHE A 39 -15.44 -1.17 10.30
CA PHE A 39 -16.75 -0.73 10.80
C PHE A 39 -17.92 -1.33 10.01
N SER A 40 -17.81 -1.44 8.68
CA SER A 40 -18.86 -2.00 7.82
C SER A 40 -19.12 -3.48 8.07
N THR A 41 -18.11 -4.22 8.55
CA THR A 41 -18.22 -5.65 8.90
C THR A 41 -18.63 -5.90 10.36
N ALA A 42 -19.15 -4.88 11.05
CA ALA A 42 -19.67 -5.05 12.41
C ALA A 42 -20.89 -5.99 12.43
N PRO A 43 -20.96 -6.93 13.40
CA PRO A 43 -22.04 -7.90 13.49
C PRO A 43 -23.39 -7.21 13.74
N GLY A 44 -24.41 -7.55 12.95
CA GLY A 44 -25.80 -7.13 13.15
C GLY A 44 -26.39 -6.18 12.09
N GLN A 45 -25.58 -5.53 11.23
CA GLN A 45 -26.08 -4.73 10.09
C GLN A 45 -25.11 -4.76 8.91
N PRO A 46 -25.29 -5.64 7.90
CA PRO A 46 -24.47 -5.60 6.71
C PRO A 46 -24.77 -4.32 5.92
N ARG A 47 -23.77 -3.44 5.76
CA ARG A 47 -23.86 -2.22 4.94
C ARG A 47 -23.12 -2.41 3.61
N PRO A 48 -23.71 -3.11 2.63
CA PRO A 48 -23.01 -3.46 1.39
C PRO A 48 -22.51 -2.25 0.60
N ARG A 49 -23.20 -1.09 0.72
CA ARG A 49 -22.80 0.16 0.07
C ARG A 49 -21.48 0.70 0.62
N GLU A 50 -21.27 0.63 1.93
CA GLU A 50 -20.03 1.08 2.59
C GLU A 50 -18.87 0.17 2.19
N SER A 51 -19.07 -1.16 2.23
CA SER A 51 -18.05 -2.11 1.78
C SER A 51 -17.68 -1.91 0.30
N PHE A 52 -18.66 -1.66 -0.57
CA PHE A 52 -18.40 -1.41 -1.99
C PHE A 52 -17.56 -0.13 -2.20
N LEU A 53 -17.88 0.96 -1.49
CA LEU A 53 -17.08 2.19 -1.52
C LEU A 53 -15.65 1.96 -1.02
N ALA A 54 -15.48 1.17 0.04
CA ALA A 54 -14.16 0.80 0.52
C ALA A 54 -13.37 0.00 -0.53
N PHE A 55 -13.99 -0.99 -1.19
CA PHE A 55 -13.33 -1.72 -2.29
C PHE A 55 -12.92 -0.82 -3.45
N LEU A 56 -13.73 0.18 -3.81
CA LEU A 56 -13.37 1.16 -4.85
C LEU A 56 -12.18 2.04 -4.43
N LEU A 57 -12.13 2.46 -3.17
CA LEU A 57 -10.99 3.20 -2.60
C LEU A 57 -9.72 2.35 -2.59
N LEU A 58 -9.84 1.07 -2.24
CA LEU A 58 -8.73 0.13 -2.26
C LEU A 58 -8.21 -0.08 -3.69
N GLU A 59 -9.10 -0.30 -4.65
CA GLU A 59 -8.75 -0.46 -6.07
C GLU A 59 -8.02 0.78 -6.61
N LEU A 60 -8.50 1.98 -6.24
CA LEU A 60 -7.84 3.23 -6.57
C LEU A 60 -6.45 3.34 -5.94
N GLY A 61 -6.34 3.02 -4.64
CA GLY A 61 -5.07 3.01 -3.91
C GLY A 61 -4.05 2.05 -4.54
N CYS A 62 -4.46 0.81 -4.83
CA CYS A 62 -3.63 -0.19 -5.50
C CYS A 62 -3.14 0.30 -6.87
N GLY A 63 -4.03 0.90 -7.68
CA GLY A 63 -3.67 1.41 -9.00
C GLY A 63 -2.66 2.57 -8.98
N LEU A 64 -2.56 3.31 -7.87
CA LEU A 64 -1.52 4.32 -7.64
C LEU A 64 -0.26 3.73 -7.01
N TYR A 65 -0.40 2.78 -6.09
CA TYR A 65 0.68 2.14 -5.35
C TYR A 65 1.65 1.39 -6.27
N PHE A 66 1.15 0.49 -7.12
CA PHE A 66 2.00 -0.34 -7.98
C PHE A 66 2.95 0.44 -8.88
N PRO A 67 2.50 1.46 -9.64
CA PRO A 67 3.41 2.22 -10.48
C PRO A 67 4.35 3.13 -9.67
N ALA A 68 3.91 3.70 -8.54
CA ALA A 68 4.76 4.51 -7.66
C ALA A 68 5.90 3.68 -7.04
N VAL A 69 5.60 2.48 -6.55
CA VAL A 69 6.61 1.55 -6.01
C VAL A 69 7.53 1.06 -7.12
N SER A 70 7.01 0.74 -8.31
CA SER A 70 7.84 0.29 -9.43
C SER A 70 8.87 1.34 -9.84
N PHE A 71 8.47 2.61 -9.87
CA PHE A 71 9.38 3.74 -10.13
C PHE A 71 10.43 3.87 -9.03
N LEU A 72 10.04 3.82 -7.75
CA LEU A 72 10.97 3.96 -6.63
C LEU A 72 11.97 2.80 -6.58
N GLN A 73 11.51 1.57 -6.83
CA GLN A 73 12.37 0.38 -6.92
C GLN A 73 13.40 0.49 -8.03
N GLY A 74 13.06 1.08 -9.18
CA GLY A 74 14.02 1.32 -10.27
C GLY A 74 15.08 2.39 -9.96
N ARG A 75 14.86 3.23 -8.92
CA ARG A 75 15.81 4.26 -8.50
C ARG A 75 16.67 3.85 -7.31
N VAL A 76 16.11 3.05 -6.40
CA VAL A 76 16.77 2.65 -5.13
C VAL A 76 17.53 1.34 -5.27
N ILE A 77 17.07 0.41 -6.12
CA ILE A 77 17.64 -0.94 -6.21
C ILE A 77 18.58 -1.00 -7.42
N PRO A 78 19.88 -1.35 -7.25
CA PRO A 78 20.80 -1.53 -8.36
C PRO A 78 20.35 -2.67 -9.28
N GLU A 79 20.45 -2.47 -10.59
CA GLU A 79 19.89 -3.37 -11.61
C GLU A 79 20.46 -4.79 -11.51
N GLU A 80 21.74 -4.92 -11.15
CA GLU A 80 22.46 -6.21 -11.09
C GLU A 80 21.89 -7.14 -10.00
N ARG A 81 21.25 -6.58 -8.97
CA ARG A 81 20.69 -7.33 -7.83
C ARG A 81 19.16 -7.27 -7.79
N ARG A 82 18.51 -6.54 -8.70
CA ARG A 82 17.08 -6.24 -8.64
C ARG A 82 16.20 -7.48 -8.57
N ALA A 83 16.48 -8.47 -9.42
CA ALA A 83 15.73 -9.73 -9.43
C ALA A 83 15.86 -10.51 -8.10
N GLY A 84 17.07 -10.58 -7.55
CA GLY A 84 17.34 -11.27 -6.29
C GLY A 84 16.68 -10.58 -5.09
N VAL A 85 16.80 -9.26 -5.00
CA VAL A 85 16.17 -8.46 -3.93
C VAL A 85 14.65 -8.57 -4.00
N LEU A 86 14.04 -8.44 -5.18
CA LEU A 86 12.59 -8.57 -5.34
C LEU A 86 12.10 -9.99 -5.04
N ALA A 87 12.86 -11.03 -5.39
CA ALA A 87 12.53 -12.41 -5.02
C ALA A 87 12.55 -12.61 -3.51
N TRP A 88 13.54 -12.05 -2.81
CA TRP A 88 13.59 -12.08 -1.34
C TRP A 88 12.43 -11.34 -0.68
N PHE A 89 11.98 -10.21 -1.24
CA PHE A 89 10.78 -9.52 -0.75
C PHE A 89 9.46 -10.27 -1.00
N ARG A 90 9.42 -11.14 -2.02
CA ARG A 90 8.25 -11.98 -2.29
C ARG A 90 8.06 -13.06 -1.24
N LEU A 91 9.12 -13.64 -0.69
CA LEU A 91 9.02 -14.70 0.31
C LEU A 91 8.19 -14.31 1.55
N PRO A 92 8.46 -13.19 2.27
CA PRO A 92 7.66 -12.78 3.42
C PRO A 92 6.23 -12.39 3.02
N LEU A 93 6.02 -11.83 1.82
CA LEU A 93 4.68 -11.49 1.32
C LEU A 93 3.82 -12.75 1.12
N HIS A 94 4.37 -13.80 0.51
CA HIS A 94 3.64 -15.07 0.34
C HIS A 94 3.38 -15.74 1.69
N LEU A 95 4.32 -15.68 2.64
CA LEU A 95 4.11 -16.20 4.00
C LEU A 95 2.96 -15.47 4.71
N LEU A 96 2.92 -14.13 4.64
CA LEU A 96 1.81 -13.35 5.20
C LEU A 96 0.47 -13.70 4.55
N ALA A 97 0.44 -13.92 3.22
CA ALA A 97 -0.77 -14.35 2.52
C ALA A 97 -1.24 -15.73 3.02
N CYS A 98 -0.33 -16.69 3.16
CA CYS A 98 -0.63 -18.02 3.71
C CYS A 98 -1.14 -17.93 5.16
N LEU A 99 -0.52 -17.12 6.01
CA LEU A 99 -0.97 -16.89 7.39
C LEU A 99 -2.36 -16.26 7.43
N GLY A 100 -2.64 -15.28 6.56
CA GLY A 100 -3.97 -14.66 6.44
C GLY A 100 -5.04 -15.66 6.00
N LEU A 101 -4.73 -16.53 5.04
CA LEU A 101 -5.63 -17.61 4.63
C LEU A 101 -5.86 -18.64 5.73
N LEU A 102 -4.82 -19.00 6.48
CA LEU A 102 -4.93 -19.94 7.60
C LEU A 102 -5.76 -19.36 8.74
N ALA A 103 -5.59 -18.07 9.06
CA ALA A 103 -6.41 -17.36 10.03
C ALA A 103 -7.89 -17.37 9.60
N LEU A 104 -8.18 -17.08 8.32
CA LEU A 104 -9.54 -17.15 7.79
C LEU A 104 -10.13 -18.58 7.84
N HIS A 105 -9.32 -19.60 7.59
CA HIS A 105 -9.74 -21.00 7.66
C HIS A 105 -10.04 -21.46 9.10
N GLY A 106 -9.25 -20.99 10.08
CA GLY A 106 -9.47 -21.25 11.51
C GLY A 106 -10.81 -20.70 12.01
N GLU A 107 -11.21 -19.52 11.53
CA GLU A 107 -12.50 -18.89 11.80
C GLU A 107 -13.68 -19.72 11.24
N VAL A 108 -13.53 -20.31 10.05
CA VAL A 108 -14.56 -21.14 9.40
C VAL A 108 -14.67 -22.54 10.03
N SER A 109 -13.56 -23.07 10.56
CA SER A 109 -13.48 -24.46 11.05
C SER A 109 -13.78 -24.63 12.55
N GLY A 110 -14.01 -23.54 13.31
CA GLY A 110 -14.47 -23.57 14.70
C GLY A 110 -13.51 -24.17 15.74
N THR A 111 -12.25 -24.44 15.38
CA THR A 111 -11.25 -25.13 16.22
C THR A 111 -10.08 -24.26 16.70
N GLY A 112 -10.12 -22.94 16.47
CA GLY A 112 -9.11 -22.00 16.96
C GLY A 112 -9.44 -21.46 18.35
N GLY A 113 -8.77 -21.99 19.39
CA GLY A 113 -8.75 -21.35 20.71
C GLY A 113 -7.97 -20.04 20.67
N GLY A 114 -8.66 -18.91 20.89
CA GLY A 114 -8.07 -17.58 21.05
C GLY A 114 -8.95 -16.45 20.50
N GLU A 115 -9.80 -15.90 21.37
CA GLU A 115 -10.53 -14.61 21.23
C GLU A 115 -11.69 -14.51 20.22
N ALA A 116 -12.83 -15.07 20.64
CA ALA A 116 -14.16 -14.46 20.58
C ALA A 116 -14.66 -13.78 19.28
N GLY A 117 -15.42 -14.51 18.46
CA GLY A 117 -16.75 -14.08 17.97
C GLY A 117 -16.85 -12.90 16.98
N GLY A 118 -15.74 -12.42 16.39
CA GLY A 118 -15.72 -11.26 15.48
C GLY A 118 -14.96 -11.46 14.16
N GLY A 119 -14.81 -12.71 13.69
CA GLY A 119 -13.77 -13.18 12.76
C GLY A 119 -13.28 -12.22 11.67
N THR A 120 -14.16 -11.74 10.78
CA THR A 120 -13.72 -10.90 9.65
C THR A 120 -13.29 -9.49 10.09
N ARG A 121 -13.88 -8.96 11.16
CA ARG A 121 -13.56 -7.63 11.69
C ARG A 121 -12.14 -7.58 12.25
N HIS A 122 -11.69 -8.63 12.93
CA HIS A 122 -10.34 -8.70 13.49
C HIS A 122 -9.28 -8.72 12.38
N MET A 123 -9.54 -9.41 11.27
CA MET A 123 -8.64 -9.38 10.10
C MET A 123 -8.51 -7.97 9.52
N PHE A 124 -9.64 -7.28 9.29
CA PHE A 124 -9.62 -5.91 8.80
C PHE A 124 -8.98 -4.92 9.78
N ALA A 125 -9.19 -5.11 11.08
CA ALA A 125 -8.53 -4.32 12.13
C ALA A 125 -7.01 -4.52 12.12
N GLY A 126 -6.53 -5.77 11.99
CA GLY A 126 -5.11 -6.08 11.83
C GLY A 126 -4.51 -5.43 10.58
N CYS A 127 -5.19 -5.54 9.43
CA CYS A 127 -4.78 -4.86 8.19
C CYS A 127 -4.73 -3.34 8.34
N THR A 128 -5.68 -2.75 9.05
CA THR A 128 -5.70 -1.31 9.35
C THR A 128 -4.49 -0.90 10.19
N GLY A 129 -4.15 -1.68 11.22
CA GLY A 129 -2.96 -1.45 12.05
C GLY A 129 -1.65 -1.54 11.25
N MET A 130 -1.51 -2.58 10.41
CA MET A 130 -0.36 -2.72 9.51
C MET A 130 -0.25 -1.56 8.52
N MET A 131 -1.37 -1.11 7.95
CA MET A 131 -1.38 0.01 7.01
C MET A 131 -1.07 1.34 7.69
N LEU A 132 -1.47 1.52 8.96
CA LEU A 132 -1.08 2.68 9.76
C LEU A 132 0.43 2.71 10.00
N ALA A 133 1.03 1.57 10.37
CA ALA A 133 2.48 1.47 10.52
C ALA A 133 3.22 1.77 9.19
N ALA A 134 2.70 1.26 8.06
CA ALA A 134 3.22 1.58 6.74
C ALA A 134 3.12 3.08 6.42
N LEU A 135 1.99 3.72 6.76
CA LEU A 135 1.81 5.16 6.59
C LEU A 135 2.83 5.96 7.40
N LEU A 136 3.03 5.60 8.67
CA LEU A 136 4.03 6.24 9.53
C LEU A 136 5.45 6.07 8.97
N ALA A 137 5.80 4.89 8.46
CA ALA A 137 7.10 4.63 7.83
C ALA A 137 7.29 5.45 6.54
N VAL A 138 6.24 5.60 5.73
CA VAL A 138 6.30 6.42 4.52
C VAL A 138 6.43 7.90 4.87
N VAL A 139 5.66 8.40 5.84
CA VAL A 139 5.74 9.78 6.32
C VAL A 139 7.08 10.08 6.97
N SER A 140 7.64 9.14 7.74
CA SER A 140 8.96 9.32 8.36
C SER A 140 10.06 9.36 7.29
N LEU A 141 10.01 8.48 6.28
CA LEU A 141 10.93 8.52 5.14
C LEU A 141 10.84 9.86 4.38
N PHE A 142 9.61 10.38 4.17
CA PHE A 142 9.43 11.71 3.56
C PHE A 142 9.95 12.84 4.42
N THR A 143 9.70 12.78 5.72
CA THR A 143 10.14 13.82 6.65
C THR A 143 11.66 13.85 6.75
N LEU A 144 12.29 12.68 6.80
CA LEU A 144 13.74 12.52 6.80
C LEU A 144 14.34 13.01 5.47
N GLY A 145 13.85 12.51 4.34
CA GLY A 145 14.34 12.92 3.01
C GLY A 145 14.02 14.36 2.63
N ARG A 146 13.09 15.04 3.32
CA ARG A 146 12.84 16.48 3.15
C ARG A 146 13.81 17.34 3.98
N ASN A 147 14.28 16.83 5.11
CA ASN A 147 15.27 17.50 5.95
C ASN A 147 16.70 17.32 5.40
N ASP A 148 16.97 16.24 4.67
CA ASP A 148 18.22 16.05 3.93
C ASP A 148 18.17 16.75 2.56
N ALA A 149 18.54 18.04 2.53
CA ALA A 149 18.65 18.81 1.28
C ALA A 149 19.67 18.24 0.28
N GLU A 150 20.58 17.38 0.74
CA GLU A 150 21.62 16.70 -0.04
C GLU A 150 21.08 15.52 -0.89
N LEU A 151 19.89 15.01 -0.56
CA LEU A 151 19.22 13.89 -1.26
C LEU A 151 18.15 14.34 -2.26
N ARG A 152 18.02 15.66 -2.50
CA ARG A 152 17.33 16.16 -3.69
C ARG A 152 18.13 15.66 -4.89
N LEU A 153 17.72 14.52 -5.43
CA LEU A 153 18.17 13.97 -6.72
C LEU A 153 18.45 15.14 -7.65
N GLU A 154 19.74 15.43 -7.86
CA GLU A 154 20.19 16.32 -8.89
C GLU A 154 19.55 15.78 -10.17
N GLY A 155 18.53 16.48 -10.63
CA GLY A 155 17.94 16.23 -11.91
C GLY A 155 19.05 16.44 -12.91
N THR A 156 19.49 15.37 -13.55
CA THR A 156 20.07 15.33 -14.89
C THR A 156 20.68 16.67 -15.29
N ARG A 157 21.78 17.06 -14.63
CA ARG A 157 22.50 18.28 -14.98
C ARG A 157 23.76 17.84 -15.73
N GLY A 158 23.66 17.85 -17.06
CA GLY A 158 24.81 17.85 -17.95
C GLY A 158 25.03 16.59 -18.79
N GLU A 159 24.04 16.18 -19.59
CA GLU A 159 24.35 15.60 -20.90
C GLU A 159 23.99 16.69 -21.93
N GLY A 160 25.01 17.31 -22.52
CA GLY A 160 24.90 18.30 -23.59
C GLY A 160 25.28 19.73 -23.20
N ASP A 161 26.58 20.04 -23.19
CA ASP A 161 27.19 20.87 -24.24
C ASP A 161 28.73 20.93 -24.09
N MET A 162 29.41 20.61 -25.19
CA MET A 162 30.85 20.75 -25.53
C MET A 162 31.91 20.02 -24.70
#